data_AF-A0A1U9NM12-F1
#
_entry.id   AF-A0A1U9NM12-F1
#
_cell.length_a   1.000
_cell.length_b   1.000
_cell.length_c   1.000
_cell.angle_alpha   90.00
_cell.angle_beta   90.00
_cell.angle_gamma   90.00
#
_symmetry.space_group_name_H-M   'P 1'
#
loop_
_entity.id
_entity.type
_entity.pdbx_description
1 polymer ?
#
loop_
_entity_poly.entity_id
_entity_poly.type
_entity_poly.pdbx_seq_one_letter_code
_entity_poly.pdbx_strand_id
1 'polypeptide(L)'
;MARKQRKIGYTLTELLVVIAIIAVLVAIGVPAVKSIQESFNSGSNVKTVISKALGNARAIALKEQTYAGVRFQRARDGRQYMVLVIYDPGATELDANGFRAVPGRKPNKLPEQVLVLDGYSNIVREKKGFKVVVKEEHRGGDNEAFDENVELNETSTFSVVFGPSGRLIARSVRVRNREGIPNTESNDQLSDDKIFNKKAAVESGAALFYQDGYCLTGADYSPDLGYGPETSRKSFIVCDRLAFEKVPPTMRWTRYLRNAENVYINSYTGEVVNK
;
A
#
# COMPACT_ATOMS: atom_id res chain seq x y z
N MET A 1 -7.96 39.48 62.18
CA MET A 1 -9.27 38.86 61.84
C MET A 1 -9.11 38.06 60.55
N ALA A 2 -9.15 36.72 60.61
CA ALA A 2 -9.03 35.87 59.42
C ALA A 2 -10.43 35.50 58.89
N ARG A 3 -10.71 35.87 57.64
CA ARG A 3 -12.00 35.61 56.96
C ARG A 3 -12.05 34.13 56.54
N LYS A 4 -12.84 33.32 57.26
CA LYS A 4 -13.05 31.90 56.97
C LYS A 4 -13.77 31.74 55.63
N GLN A 5 -13.05 31.30 54.59
CA GLN A 5 -13.65 30.94 53.31
C GLN A 5 -14.60 29.75 53.51
N ARG A 6 -15.88 29.93 53.20
CA ARG A 6 -16.86 28.83 53.18
C ARG A 6 -16.56 27.95 51.97
N LYS A 7 -16.21 26.70 52.20
CA LYS A 7 -16.20 25.67 51.16
C LYS A 7 -17.65 25.39 50.78
N ILE A 8 -18.02 25.74 49.55
CA ILE A 8 -19.32 25.40 48.97
C ILE A 8 -19.20 23.95 48.51
N GLY A 9 -19.85 23.04 49.24
CA GLY A 9 -19.96 21.64 48.83
C GLY A 9 -21.09 21.48 47.85
N TYR A 10 -20.87 20.76 46.75
CA TYR A 10 -21.91 20.42 45.79
C TYR A 10 -22.98 19.56 46.45
N THR A 11 -24.25 19.87 46.18
CA THR A 11 -25.37 19.06 46.69
C THR A 11 -25.44 17.73 45.92
N LEU A 12 -25.94 16.68 46.58
CA LEU A 12 -26.06 15.35 45.98
C LEU A 12 -26.98 15.37 44.74
N THR A 13 -27.99 16.24 44.74
CA THR A 13 -28.90 16.47 43.62
C THR A 13 -28.21 17.19 42.44
N GLU A 14 -27.35 18.18 42.68
CA GLU A 14 -26.55 18.82 41.62
C GLU A 14 -25.61 17.82 40.94
N LEU A 15 -24.93 16.97 41.71
CA LEU A 15 -24.05 15.94 41.16
C LEU A 15 -24.83 14.96 40.28
N LEU A 16 -26.02 14.56 40.71
CA LEU A 16 -26.88 13.64 39.97
C LEU A 16 -27.33 14.25 38.64
N VAL A 17 -27.77 15.51 38.64
CA VAL A 17 -28.18 16.23 37.43
C VAL A 17 -27.02 16.36 36.44
N VAL A 18 -25.82 16.69 36.92
CA VAL A 18 -24.62 16.81 36.06
C VAL A 18 -24.28 15.46 35.40
N ILE A 19 -24.31 14.37 36.16
CA ILE A 19 -24.04 13.03 35.61
C ILE A 19 -25.08 12.65 34.56
N ALA A 20 -26.36 12.93 34.81
CA ALA A 20 -27.45 12.67 33.86
C ALA A 20 -27.25 13.44 32.55
N ILE A 21 -26.87 14.72 32.63
CA ILE A 21 -26.58 15.54 31.44
C ILE A 21 -25.37 14.98 30.68
N ILE A 22 -24.28 14.64 31.37
CA ILE A 22 -23.10 14.03 30.74
C ILE A 22 -23.48 12.72 30.04
N ALA A 23 -24.29 11.87 30.67
CA ALA A 23 -24.72 10.60 30.08
C ALA A 23 -25.52 10.82 28.78
N VAL A 24 -26.43 11.79 28.76
CA VAL A 24 -27.19 12.15 27.55
C VAL A 24 -26.27 12.71 26.46
N LEU A 25 -25.34 13.60 26.82
CA LEU A 25 -24.38 14.18 25.87
C LEU A 25 -23.46 13.11 25.26
N VAL A 26 -22.98 12.16 26.07
CA VAL A 26 -22.14 11.05 25.59
C VAL A 26 -22.94 10.12 24.69
N ALA A 27 -24.20 9.81 25.04
CA ALA A 27 -25.07 8.94 24.23
C ALA A 27 -25.31 9.50 22.82
N ILE A 28 -25.42 10.83 22.68
CA ILE A 28 -25.60 11.51 21.39
C ILE A 28 -24.27 11.77 20.68
N GLY A 29 -23.23 12.14 21.43
CA GLY A 29 -21.93 12.53 20.87
C GLY A 29 -21.13 11.37 20.27
N VAL A 30 -21.17 10.19 20.91
CA VAL A 30 -20.37 9.03 20.45
C VAL A 30 -20.77 8.56 19.04
N PRO A 31 -22.06 8.40 18.70
CA PRO A 31 -22.47 8.05 17.34
C PRO A 31 -22.03 9.08 16.28
N ALA A 32 -22.15 10.38 16.58
CA ALA A 32 -21.77 11.44 15.64
C ALA A 32 -20.26 11.47 15.34
N VAL A 33 -19.42 11.22 16.35
CA VAL A 33 -17.97 11.11 16.16
C VAL A 33 -17.63 9.88 15.31
N LYS A 34 -18.31 8.74 15.51
CA LYS A 34 -18.12 7.54 14.69
C LYS A 34 -18.51 7.77 13.23
N SER A 35 -19.67 8.38 12.96
CA SER A 35 -20.11 8.65 11.58
C SER A 35 -19.21 9.62 10.84
N ILE A 36 -18.63 10.61 11.55
CA ILE A 36 -17.64 11.53 10.97
C ILE A 36 -16.34 10.79 10.66
N GLN A 37 -15.84 9.94 11.55
CA GLN A 37 -14.67 9.11 11.27
C GLN A 37 -14.91 8.20 10.07
N GLU A 38 -16.03 7.48 10.03
CA GLU A 38 -16.45 6.65 8.90
C GLU A 38 -16.56 7.47 7.59
N SER A 39 -17.02 8.73 7.66
CA SER A 39 -17.07 9.65 6.52
C SER A 39 -15.68 10.12 6.05
N PHE A 40 -14.74 10.35 6.96
CA PHE A 40 -13.35 10.63 6.61
C PHE A 40 -12.63 9.42 6.01
N ASN A 41 -13.00 8.23 6.47
CA ASN A 41 -12.51 6.94 6.00
C ASN A 41 -13.25 6.44 4.75
N SER A 42 -14.34 7.09 4.36
CA SER A 42 -15.09 6.79 3.15
C SER A 42 -14.20 7.01 1.92
N GLY A 43 -14.25 6.07 0.97
CA GLY A 43 -13.32 5.98 -0.15
C GLY A 43 -13.15 7.20 -1.06
N SER A 44 -13.93 8.29 -0.91
CA SER A 44 -13.80 9.52 -1.68
C SER A 44 -12.47 10.27 -1.40
N ASN A 45 -12.05 10.36 -0.14
CA ASN A 45 -10.78 10.99 0.22
C ASN A 45 -9.59 10.16 -0.25
N VAL A 46 -9.71 8.84 -0.14
CA VAL A 46 -8.68 7.87 -0.54
C VAL A 46 -8.45 7.91 -2.05
N LYS A 47 -9.53 7.85 -2.83
CA LYS A 47 -9.47 7.99 -4.30
C LYS A 47 -8.85 9.31 -4.72
N THR A 48 -9.15 10.40 -4.00
CA THR A 48 -8.54 11.72 -4.27
C THR A 48 -7.04 11.71 -4.01
N VAL A 49 -6.59 11.12 -2.90
CA VAL A 49 -5.17 11.00 -2.54
C VAL A 49 -4.40 10.15 -3.57
N ILE A 50 -4.98 9.01 -3.96
CA ILE A 50 -4.40 8.14 -5.00
C ILE A 50 -4.38 8.85 -6.35
N SER A 51 -5.48 9.50 -6.76
CA SER A 51 -5.56 10.24 -8.03
C SER A 51 -4.54 11.37 -8.10
N LYS A 52 -4.28 12.08 -6.99
CA LYS A 52 -3.22 13.09 -6.92
C LYS A 52 -1.83 12.49 -7.11
N ALA A 53 -1.56 11.33 -6.49
CA ALA A 53 -0.28 10.63 -6.66
C ALA A 53 -0.09 10.16 -8.12
N LEU A 54 -1.14 9.57 -8.72
CA LEU A 54 -1.14 9.13 -10.11
C LEU A 54 -0.97 10.30 -11.09
N GLY A 55 -1.70 11.41 -10.86
CA GLY A 55 -1.55 12.64 -11.65
C GLY A 55 -0.14 13.22 -11.57
N ASN A 56 0.50 13.18 -10.39
CA ASN A 56 1.89 13.60 -10.22
C ASN A 56 2.86 12.67 -10.97
N ALA A 57 2.70 11.35 -10.86
CA ALA A 57 3.51 10.39 -11.61
C ALA A 57 3.39 10.60 -13.13
N ARG A 58 2.16 10.82 -13.62
CA ARG A 58 1.90 11.15 -15.03
C ARG A 58 2.58 12.46 -15.45
N ALA A 59 2.52 13.50 -14.61
CA ALA A 59 3.20 14.77 -14.88
C ALA A 59 4.72 14.60 -14.93
N ILE A 60 5.30 13.75 -14.07
CA ILE A 60 6.73 13.42 -14.11
C ILE A 60 7.07 12.67 -15.42
N ALA A 61 6.27 11.69 -15.82
CA ALA A 61 6.47 10.96 -17.07
C ALA A 61 6.50 11.90 -18.29
N LEU A 62 5.57 12.86 -18.33
CA LEU A 62 5.52 13.89 -19.38
C LEU A 62 6.70 14.86 -19.32
N LYS A 63 7.06 15.34 -18.13
CA LYS A 63 8.13 16.33 -17.95
C LYS A 63 9.50 15.77 -18.29
N GLU A 64 9.79 14.57 -17.81
CA GLU A 64 11.09 13.91 -17.95
C GLU A 64 11.19 13.06 -19.23
N GLN A 65 10.11 12.99 -20.03
CA GLN A 65 10.01 12.17 -21.25
C GLN A 65 10.44 10.71 -21.03
N THR A 66 10.11 10.15 -19.87
CA THR A 66 10.45 8.79 -19.45
C THR A 66 9.24 8.11 -18.83
N TYR A 67 9.39 6.83 -18.46
CA TYR A 67 8.36 6.14 -17.72
C TYR A 67 8.41 6.56 -16.25
N ALA A 68 7.25 6.89 -15.68
CA ALA A 68 7.13 7.17 -14.25
C ALA A 68 5.81 6.64 -13.71
N GLY A 69 5.77 6.34 -12.43
CA GLY A 69 4.66 5.63 -11.83
C GLY A 69 4.53 5.87 -10.34
N VAL A 70 3.49 5.25 -9.77
CA VAL A 70 3.29 5.11 -8.33
C VAL A 70 3.43 3.64 -8.01
N ARG A 71 4.35 3.32 -7.10
CA ARG A 71 4.44 2.02 -6.47
C ARG A 71 3.74 2.04 -5.13
N PHE A 72 2.85 1.08 -4.92
CA PHE A 72 2.26 0.78 -3.63
C PHE A 72 3.14 -0.29 -2.98
N GLN A 73 3.54 -0.07 -1.72
CA GLN A 73 4.30 -1.08 -0.97
C GLN A 73 4.09 -0.89 0.52
N ARG A 74 4.07 -2.01 1.27
CA ARG A 74 4.03 -1.99 2.72
C ARG A 74 5.44 -1.80 3.28
N ALA A 75 5.59 -0.91 4.25
CA ALA A 75 6.83 -0.82 5.02
C ALA A 75 6.80 -1.81 6.20
N ARG A 76 7.92 -1.91 6.90
CA ARG A 76 8.06 -2.76 8.11
C ARG A 76 7.09 -2.39 9.24
N ASP A 77 6.66 -1.13 9.29
CA ASP A 77 5.62 -0.66 10.22
C ASP A 77 4.21 -1.22 9.91
N GLY A 78 4.10 -2.04 8.87
CA GLY A 78 2.88 -2.65 8.39
C GLY A 78 1.99 -1.70 7.59
N ARG A 79 2.29 -0.40 7.55
CA ARG A 79 1.52 0.62 6.81
C ARG A 79 1.91 0.60 5.34
N GLN A 80 0.95 0.93 4.48
CA GLN A 80 1.17 0.98 3.04
C GLN A 80 1.44 2.42 2.60
N TYR A 81 2.36 2.56 1.65
CA TYR A 81 2.80 3.84 1.14
C TYR A 81 2.71 3.85 -0.38
N MET A 82 2.56 5.05 -0.93
CA MET A 82 2.71 5.36 -2.34
C MET A 82 4.08 6.00 -2.56
N VAL A 83 4.90 5.39 -3.39
CA VAL A 83 6.23 5.86 -3.75
C VAL A 83 6.23 6.25 -5.21
N LEU A 84 6.67 7.47 -5.52
CA LEU A 84 6.87 7.87 -6.90
C LEU A 84 8.12 7.17 -7.43
N VAL A 85 7.98 6.43 -8.52
CA VAL A 85 9.06 5.70 -9.17
C VAL A 85 9.29 6.22 -10.59
N ILE A 86 10.54 6.22 -11.03
CA ILE A 86 10.96 6.66 -12.36
C ILE A 86 11.85 5.61 -12.98
N TYR A 87 11.70 5.42 -14.30
CA TYR A 87 12.54 4.53 -15.08
C TYR A 87 13.91 5.15 -15.25
N ASP A 88 14.91 4.44 -14.75
CA ASP A 88 16.31 4.85 -14.76
C ASP A 88 17.20 3.61 -14.92
N PRO A 89 17.29 3.07 -16.14
CA PRO A 89 18.06 1.85 -16.40
C PRO A 89 19.55 2.06 -16.13
N GLY A 90 20.06 3.29 -16.33
CA GLY A 90 21.46 3.63 -16.09
C GLY A 90 21.82 3.59 -14.61
N ALA A 91 20.97 4.11 -13.72
CA ALA A 91 21.21 4.07 -12.29
C ALA A 91 20.93 2.70 -11.65
N THR A 92 20.08 1.88 -12.27
CA THR A 92 19.64 0.60 -11.69
C THR A 92 20.39 -0.62 -12.22
N GLU A 93 21.18 -0.45 -13.29
CA GLU A 93 21.82 -1.55 -14.03
C GLU A 93 20.80 -2.60 -14.51
N LEU A 94 19.58 -2.13 -14.83
CA LEU A 94 18.46 -2.95 -15.27
C LEU A 94 17.90 -2.36 -16.56
N ASP A 95 18.38 -2.87 -17.69
CA ASP A 95 18.14 -2.29 -19.02
C ASP A 95 16.66 -1.99 -19.30
N ALA A 96 15.78 -2.98 -19.19
CA ALA A 96 14.41 -2.84 -19.70
C ALA A 96 13.37 -2.55 -18.61
N ASN A 97 13.63 -2.89 -17.35
CA ASN A 97 12.63 -2.82 -16.28
C ASN A 97 13.13 -2.10 -15.03
N GLY A 98 14.25 -1.38 -15.09
CA GLY A 98 14.84 -0.67 -13.96
C GLY A 98 14.10 0.59 -13.54
N PHE A 99 13.52 0.56 -12.34
CA PHE A 99 12.91 1.72 -11.71
C PHE A 99 13.59 2.03 -10.38
N ARG A 100 13.58 3.30 -9.98
CA ARG A 100 13.99 3.75 -8.65
C ARG A 100 13.04 4.81 -8.12
N ALA A 101 13.13 5.12 -6.84
CA ALA A 101 12.38 6.24 -6.27
C ALA A 101 12.79 7.57 -6.94
N VAL A 102 11.82 8.43 -7.22
CA VAL A 102 12.09 9.77 -7.76
C VAL A 102 12.94 10.56 -6.76
N PRO A 103 14.12 11.08 -7.16
CA PRO A 103 15.00 11.82 -6.26
C PRO A 103 14.30 13.01 -5.58
N GLY A 104 14.54 13.17 -4.28
CA GLY A 104 13.98 14.27 -3.49
C GLY A 104 12.48 14.18 -3.19
N ARG A 105 11.80 13.10 -3.61
CA ARG A 105 10.38 12.87 -3.29
C ARG A 105 10.25 11.88 -2.14
N LYS A 106 9.50 12.28 -1.11
CA LYS A 106 9.21 11.41 0.04
C LYS A 106 8.04 10.47 -0.28
N PRO A 107 8.05 9.23 0.22
CA PRO A 107 6.90 8.33 0.21
C PRO A 107 5.68 8.95 0.88
N ASN A 108 4.51 8.80 0.27
CA ASN A 108 3.24 9.28 0.82
C ASN A 108 2.51 8.12 1.52
N LYS A 109 2.28 8.25 2.82
CA LYS A 109 1.56 7.23 3.60
C LYS A 109 0.09 7.17 3.19
N LEU A 110 -0.45 5.98 3.00
CA LEU A 110 -1.90 5.78 2.85
C LEU A 110 -2.60 5.91 4.21
N PRO A 111 -3.88 6.33 4.24
CA PRO A 111 -4.67 6.35 5.47
C PRO A 111 -4.65 4.98 6.18
N GLU A 112 -4.66 4.96 7.51
CA GLU A 112 -4.39 3.73 8.28
C GLU A 112 -5.42 2.62 8.05
N GLN A 113 -6.65 3.01 7.73
CA GLN A 113 -7.75 2.08 7.49
C GLN A 113 -7.84 1.63 6.02
N VAL A 114 -6.89 2.06 5.18
CA VAL A 114 -6.91 1.74 3.76
C VAL A 114 -5.83 0.71 3.45
N LEU A 115 -6.21 -0.28 2.66
CA LEU A 115 -5.31 -1.20 2.00
C LEU A 115 -5.64 -1.22 0.51
N VAL A 116 -4.61 -1.09 -0.31
CA VAL A 116 -4.71 -1.19 -1.76
C VAL A 116 -4.05 -2.48 -2.21
N LEU A 117 -4.75 -3.25 -3.03
CA LEU A 117 -4.31 -4.56 -3.49
C LEU A 117 -4.31 -4.61 -5.01
N ASP A 118 -3.36 -5.32 -5.56
CA ASP A 118 -3.42 -5.76 -6.96
C ASP A 118 -4.71 -6.57 -7.16
N GLY A 119 -5.59 -6.08 -8.04
CA GLY A 119 -6.86 -6.74 -8.36
C GLY A 119 -6.71 -8.07 -9.11
N TYR A 120 -5.47 -8.44 -9.44
CA TYR A 120 -5.05 -9.66 -10.13
C TYR A 120 -4.05 -10.44 -9.27
N SER A 121 -4.46 -10.94 -8.10
CA SER A 121 -3.66 -11.94 -7.40
C SER A 121 -3.70 -13.26 -8.19
N ASN A 122 -2.71 -13.46 -9.06
CA ASN A 122 -2.49 -14.69 -9.84
C ASN A 122 -1.76 -15.79 -9.04
N ILE A 123 -1.89 -15.80 -7.71
CA ILE A 123 -1.18 -16.78 -6.89
C ILE A 123 -2.02 -18.06 -6.86
N VAL A 124 -1.62 -19.06 -7.66
CA VAL A 124 -2.08 -20.44 -7.51
C VAL A 124 -0.87 -21.27 -7.11
N ARG A 125 -0.81 -21.72 -5.85
CA ARG A 125 0.14 -22.74 -5.40
C ARG A 125 -0.31 -24.10 -5.94
N GLU A 126 0.42 -24.68 -6.87
CA GLU A 126 0.21 -26.09 -7.24
C GLU A 126 1.15 -26.98 -6.41
N LYS A 127 0.58 -27.88 -5.59
CA LYS A 127 1.25 -28.72 -4.58
C LYS A 127 2.32 -29.70 -5.11
N LYS A 128 2.62 -29.71 -6.42
CA LYS A 128 3.62 -30.59 -7.03
C LYS A 128 4.34 -29.92 -8.19
N GLY A 129 5.51 -29.33 -7.91
CA GLY A 129 6.41 -28.78 -8.93
C GLY A 129 6.09 -27.32 -9.25
N PHE A 130 7.00 -26.44 -8.86
CA PHE A 130 6.81 -24.99 -8.90
C PHE A 130 6.78 -24.48 -10.36
N LYS A 131 5.58 -24.20 -10.88
CA LYS A 131 5.36 -23.46 -12.13
C LYS A 131 4.35 -22.34 -11.85
N VAL A 132 4.76 -21.10 -12.07
CA VAL A 132 3.86 -19.94 -12.08
C VAL A 132 3.02 -20.03 -13.36
N VAL A 133 1.77 -20.48 -13.24
CA VAL A 133 0.82 -20.43 -14.35
C VAL A 133 0.04 -19.13 -14.22
N VAL A 134 0.28 -18.19 -15.14
CA VAL A 134 -0.60 -17.03 -15.36
C VAL A 134 -1.90 -17.58 -15.95
N LYS A 135 -2.84 -18.02 -15.10
CA LYS A 135 -4.19 -18.36 -15.56
C LYS A 135 -5.04 -17.09 -15.52
N GLU A 136 -5.40 -16.57 -16.68
CA GLU A 136 -6.27 -15.39 -16.84
C GLU A 136 -7.70 -15.61 -16.30
N GLU A 137 -8.06 -16.82 -15.88
CA GLU A 137 -9.41 -17.17 -15.45
C GLU A 137 -9.42 -18.21 -14.33
N HIS A 138 -9.21 -17.83 -13.06
CA HIS A 138 -9.66 -18.68 -11.93
C HIS A 138 -10.63 -17.87 -11.05
N ARG A 139 -11.90 -17.89 -11.47
CA ARG A 139 -13.07 -17.38 -10.73
C ARG A 139 -13.75 -18.46 -9.86
N GLY A 140 -13.07 -19.57 -9.58
CA GLY A 140 -13.65 -20.67 -8.79
C GLY A 140 -12.60 -21.54 -8.14
N GLY A 141 -12.77 -21.79 -6.84
CA GLY A 141 -11.92 -22.67 -6.03
C GLY A 141 -11.35 -21.92 -4.83
N ASP A 142 -11.51 -22.48 -3.63
CA ASP A 142 -10.87 -21.99 -2.40
C ASP A 142 -9.35 -21.84 -2.64
N ASN A 143 -8.88 -20.60 -2.69
CA ASN A 143 -7.49 -20.29 -3.02
C ASN A 143 -6.67 -20.14 -1.74
N GLU A 144 -5.71 -21.05 -1.53
CA GLU A 144 -4.57 -20.99 -0.56
C GLU A 144 -3.61 -19.80 -0.84
N ALA A 145 -4.10 -18.72 -1.48
CA ALA A 145 -3.31 -17.67 -2.13
C ALA A 145 -3.07 -16.42 -1.25
N PHE A 146 -3.54 -16.45 0.00
CA PHE A 146 -3.42 -15.35 0.96
C PHE A 146 -3.17 -15.84 2.40
N ASP A 147 -2.69 -17.08 2.52
CA ASP A 147 -2.52 -17.74 3.81
C ASP A 147 -1.28 -17.23 4.54
N GLU A 148 -0.31 -16.75 3.77
CA GLU A 148 0.99 -16.31 4.27
C GLU A 148 1.21 -14.80 4.07
N ASN A 149 2.02 -14.21 4.96
CA ASN A 149 2.38 -12.79 4.88
C ASN A 149 3.11 -12.43 3.58
N VAL A 150 3.83 -13.39 3.00
CA VAL A 150 4.55 -13.22 1.73
C VAL A 150 3.59 -12.92 0.57
N GLU A 151 2.45 -13.62 0.53
CA GLU A 151 1.43 -13.47 -0.52
C GLU A 151 0.66 -12.16 -0.38
N LEU A 152 0.43 -11.74 0.88
CA LEU A 152 -0.12 -10.42 1.18
C LEU A 152 0.85 -9.31 0.78
N ASN A 153 2.15 -9.46 1.04
CA ASN A 153 3.16 -8.49 0.63
C ASN A 153 3.22 -8.39 -0.90
N GLU A 154 3.21 -9.51 -1.60
CA GLU A 154 3.21 -9.55 -3.07
C GLU A 154 1.95 -8.86 -3.64
N THR A 155 0.77 -9.17 -3.12
CA THR A 155 -0.48 -8.56 -3.62
C THR A 155 -0.60 -7.07 -3.24
N SER A 156 -0.03 -6.66 -2.10
CA SER A 156 -0.02 -5.25 -1.67
C SER A 156 1.18 -4.47 -2.22
N THR A 157 2.03 -5.10 -3.03
CA THR A 157 3.17 -4.48 -3.67
C THR A 157 3.03 -4.52 -5.19
N PHE A 158 2.64 -3.39 -5.76
CA PHE A 158 2.45 -3.28 -7.21
C PHE A 158 2.62 -1.84 -7.68
N SER A 159 2.85 -1.66 -8.98
CA SER A 159 3.05 -0.34 -9.58
C SER A 159 1.99 0.00 -10.62
N VAL A 160 1.68 1.28 -10.74
CA VAL A 160 0.93 1.88 -11.85
C VAL A 160 1.89 2.80 -12.61
N VAL A 161 2.05 2.58 -13.92
CA VAL A 161 3.08 3.27 -14.71
C VAL A 161 2.47 4.00 -15.90
N PHE A 162 2.95 5.23 -16.12
CA PHE A 162 2.67 6.05 -17.28
C PHE A 162 3.89 6.10 -18.19
N GLY A 163 3.67 6.06 -19.51
CA GLY A 163 4.73 6.25 -20.51
C GLY A 163 5.09 7.72 -20.73
N PRO A 164 6.11 8.00 -21.56
CA PRO A 164 6.56 9.37 -21.88
C PRO A 164 5.46 10.29 -22.44
N SER A 165 4.43 9.70 -23.07
CA SER A 165 3.25 10.41 -23.58
C SER A 165 2.17 10.68 -22.51
N GLY A 166 2.41 10.32 -21.26
CA GLY A 166 1.45 10.41 -20.16
C GLY A 166 0.31 9.40 -20.23
N ARG A 167 0.38 8.42 -21.14
CA ARG A 167 -0.59 7.32 -21.24
C ARG A 167 -0.27 6.23 -20.24
N LEU A 168 -1.32 5.66 -19.64
CA LEU A 168 -1.22 4.50 -18.77
C LEU A 168 -0.77 3.27 -19.58
N ILE A 169 0.23 2.53 -19.08
CA ILE A 169 0.76 1.34 -19.75
C ILE A 169 0.92 0.16 -18.78
N ALA A 170 0.92 -1.05 -19.34
CA ALA A 170 1.40 -2.25 -18.66
C ALA A 170 2.87 -2.47 -19.07
N ARG A 171 3.78 -2.50 -18.10
CA ARG A 171 5.22 -2.73 -18.31
C ARG A 171 5.78 -3.55 -17.14
N SER A 172 6.80 -4.36 -17.40
CA SER A 172 7.60 -4.94 -16.31
C SER A 172 8.30 -3.83 -15.52
N VAL A 173 8.17 -3.90 -14.20
CA VAL A 173 8.76 -3.00 -13.21
C VAL A 173 9.64 -3.85 -12.30
N ARG A 174 10.87 -3.40 -12.07
CA ARG A 174 11.77 -3.90 -11.05
C ARG A 174 12.40 -2.70 -10.37
N VAL A 175 12.06 -2.50 -9.11
CA VAL A 175 12.52 -1.36 -8.31
C VAL A 175 13.81 -1.71 -7.59
N ARG A 176 14.82 -0.86 -7.74
CA ARG A 176 16.08 -0.94 -7.00
C ARG A 176 16.34 0.32 -6.16
N ASN A 177 17.29 0.19 -5.23
CA ASN A 177 17.90 1.34 -4.58
C ASN A 177 18.51 2.31 -5.60
N ARG A 178 18.74 3.55 -5.15
CA ARG A 178 19.27 4.65 -5.95
C ARG A 178 20.57 4.33 -6.69
N GLU A 179 21.41 3.47 -6.11
CA GLU A 179 22.72 3.09 -6.63
C GLU A 179 22.68 1.79 -7.46
N GLY A 180 21.48 1.22 -7.68
CA GLY A 180 21.30 0.03 -8.50
C GLY A 180 21.86 -1.26 -7.93
N ILE A 181 22.35 -1.24 -6.69
CA ILE A 181 23.11 -2.36 -6.11
C ILE A 181 22.22 -3.61 -6.03
N PRO A 182 22.54 -4.69 -6.75
CA PRO A 182 21.71 -5.89 -6.79
C PRO A 182 21.74 -6.62 -5.45
N ASN A 183 20.64 -7.30 -5.12
CA ASN A 183 20.59 -8.23 -3.99
C ASN A 183 21.07 -9.61 -4.45
N THR A 184 22.37 -9.85 -4.40
CA THR A 184 23.01 -11.15 -4.68
C THR A 184 23.83 -11.59 -3.48
N GLU A 185 23.97 -12.90 -3.27
CA GLU A 185 24.81 -13.46 -2.19
C GLU A 185 26.27 -13.00 -2.27
N SER A 186 26.74 -12.63 -3.45
CA SER A 186 28.09 -12.16 -3.72
C SER A 186 28.31 -10.66 -3.47
N ASN A 187 27.26 -9.89 -3.15
CA ASN A 187 27.33 -8.44 -3.03
C ASN A 187 26.74 -7.98 -1.69
N ASP A 188 27.62 -7.75 -0.71
CA ASP A 188 27.27 -7.23 0.61
C ASP A 188 27.22 -5.69 0.68
N GLN A 189 27.49 -5.01 -0.44
CA GLN A 189 27.48 -3.54 -0.47
C GLN A 189 26.07 -3.04 -0.15
N LEU A 190 25.97 -2.18 0.86
CA LEU A 190 24.74 -1.48 1.19
C LEU A 190 24.69 -0.15 0.45
N SER A 191 23.48 0.26 0.09
CA SER A 191 23.24 1.58 -0.48
C SER A 191 22.93 2.60 0.63
N ASP A 192 23.25 3.87 0.41
CA ASP A 192 22.81 4.97 1.27
C ASP A 192 21.37 5.44 0.95
N ASP A 193 20.67 4.73 0.05
CA ASP A 193 19.27 4.99 -0.24
C ASP A 193 18.38 4.71 0.98
N LYS A 194 17.63 5.74 1.38
CA LYS A 194 16.70 5.72 2.50
C LYS A 194 15.31 5.22 2.11
N ILE A 195 15.02 5.08 0.81
CA ILE A 195 13.70 4.66 0.32
C ILE A 195 13.70 3.16 0.04
N PHE A 196 14.40 2.69 -1.00
CA PHE A 196 14.47 1.27 -1.35
C PHE A 196 15.86 0.73 -1.04
N ASN A 197 15.97 -0.43 -0.41
CA ASN A 197 17.26 -1.03 -0.11
C ASN A 197 17.16 -2.54 0.14
N LYS A 198 18.32 -3.18 0.35
CA LYS A 198 18.42 -4.59 0.72
C LYS A 198 17.85 -4.86 2.11
N LYS A 199 17.49 -6.11 2.38
CA LYS A 199 16.92 -6.61 3.63
C LYS A 199 17.69 -6.11 4.86
N ALA A 200 19.01 -6.25 4.87
CA ALA A 200 19.85 -5.82 5.99
C ALA A 200 19.71 -4.31 6.33
N ALA A 201 19.64 -3.45 5.31
CA ALA A 201 19.48 -2.00 5.49
C ALA A 201 18.06 -1.63 5.95
N VAL A 202 17.04 -2.33 5.46
CA VAL A 202 15.65 -2.11 5.91
C VAL A 202 15.44 -2.61 7.34
N GLU A 203 16.03 -3.76 7.70
CA GLU A 203 15.92 -4.34 9.03
C GLU A 203 16.69 -3.55 10.10
N SER A 204 17.79 -2.89 9.72
CA SER A 204 18.50 -1.95 10.59
C SER A 204 17.83 -0.56 10.68
N GLY A 205 16.82 -0.29 9.84
CA GLY A 205 16.10 0.99 9.81
C GLY A 205 16.78 2.08 8.98
N ALA A 206 17.82 1.74 8.19
CA ALA A 206 18.48 2.66 7.28
C ALA A 206 17.60 3.03 6.07
N ALA A 207 16.67 2.15 5.68
CA ALA A 207 15.73 2.36 4.58
C ALA A 207 14.29 1.96 4.93
N LEU A 208 13.31 2.53 4.22
CA LEU A 208 11.89 2.29 4.47
C LEU A 208 11.35 1.01 3.83
N PHE A 209 11.77 0.69 2.61
CA PHE A 209 11.21 -0.37 1.78
C PHE A 209 12.28 -1.32 1.25
N TYR A 210 11.89 -2.57 1.11
CA TYR A 210 12.68 -3.57 0.41
C TYR A 210 12.69 -3.25 -1.09
N GLN A 211 13.88 -3.29 -1.69
CA GLN A 211 14.01 -3.33 -3.15
C GLN A 211 13.58 -4.69 -3.70
N ASP A 212 13.34 -4.77 -5.01
CA ASP A 212 12.98 -6.02 -5.66
C ASP A 212 14.17 -6.98 -5.77
N GLY A 213 13.85 -8.27 -5.73
CA GLY A 213 14.84 -9.35 -5.65
C GLY A 213 14.60 -10.31 -4.48
N TYR A 214 13.41 -10.29 -3.89
CA TYR A 214 12.93 -11.23 -2.87
C TYR A 214 11.65 -11.91 -3.35
N CYS A 215 11.73 -12.57 -4.52
CA CYS A 215 10.59 -13.18 -5.20
C CYS A 215 10.54 -14.70 -4.97
N LEU A 216 9.33 -15.26 -5.09
CA LEU A 216 9.07 -16.69 -4.93
C LEU A 216 9.64 -17.57 -6.08
N THR A 217 10.19 -16.98 -7.16
CA THR A 217 10.79 -17.73 -8.28
C THR A 217 11.95 -16.99 -8.95
N GLY A 218 13.09 -17.64 -9.15
CA GLY A 218 14.21 -17.11 -9.94
C GLY A 218 15.58 -17.46 -9.35
N ALA A 219 16.66 -17.07 -10.03
CA ALA A 219 18.05 -17.29 -9.58
C ALA A 219 18.47 -16.37 -8.42
N ASP A 220 17.77 -15.24 -8.21
CA ASP A 220 17.95 -14.30 -7.10
C ASP A 220 17.08 -14.69 -5.88
N TYR A 221 17.10 -15.98 -5.51
CA TYR A 221 16.11 -16.60 -4.63
C TYR A 221 16.31 -16.24 -3.15
N SER A 222 15.46 -15.35 -2.63
CA SER A 222 15.14 -15.30 -1.20
C SER A 222 13.61 -15.27 -1.08
N PRO A 223 12.97 -16.45 -0.91
CA PRO A 223 11.52 -16.62 -1.02
C PRO A 223 10.74 -15.99 0.15
N ASP A 224 11.41 -15.27 1.04
CA ASP A 224 10.87 -14.99 2.37
C ASP A 224 9.96 -13.76 2.43
N LEU A 225 10.04 -12.83 1.46
CA LEU A 225 9.48 -11.48 1.65
C LEU A 225 8.39 -11.03 0.66
N GLY A 226 8.34 -11.58 -0.56
CA GLY A 226 7.27 -11.29 -1.53
C GLY A 226 7.46 -9.97 -2.28
N TYR A 227 8.72 -9.58 -2.53
CA TYR A 227 9.08 -8.35 -3.27
C TYR A 227 9.82 -8.72 -4.56
N GLY A 228 9.02 -9.10 -5.56
CA GLY A 228 9.50 -9.47 -6.88
C GLY A 228 9.21 -8.44 -7.96
N PRO A 229 9.85 -8.56 -9.13
CA PRO A 229 9.49 -7.77 -10.29
C PRO A 229 8.05 -8.06 -10.70
N GLU A 230 7.26 -7.02 -10.95
CA GLU A 230 5.86 -7.11 -11.31
C GLU A 230 5.56 -6.55 -12.71
N THR A 231 4.38 -6.84 -13.25
CA THR A 231 3.83 -6.08 -14.39
C THR A 231 2.92 -4.98 -13.86
N SER A 232 3.13 -3.73 -14.29
CA SER A 232 2.33 -2.60 -13.83
C SER A 232 0.84 -2.77 -14.13
N ARG A 233 -0.01 -2.32 -13.20
CA ARG A 233 -1.45 -2.54 -13.21
C ARG A 233 -2.22 -1.33 -13.74
N LYS A 234 -3.38 -1.62 -14.33
CA LYS A 234 -4.34 -0.61 -14.84
C LYS A 234 -5.57 -0.47 -13.95
N SER A 235 -5.69 -1.33 -12.95
CA SER A 235 -6.76 -1.37 -11.96
C SER A 235 -6.23 -1.98 -10.67
N PHE A 236 -6.89 -1.69 -9.56
CA PHE A 236 -6.56 -2.21 -8.24
C PHE A 236 -7.81 -2.23 -7.37
N ILE A 237 -7.74 -2.90 -6.23
CA ILE A 237 -8.83 -2.96 -5.25
C ILE A 237 -8.48 -2.03 -4.10
N VAL A 238 -9.45 -1.24 -3.63
CA VAL A 238 -9.33 -0.46 -2.38
C VAL A 238 -10.22 -1.10 -1.34
N CYS A 239 -9.63 -1.48 -0.21
CA CYS A 239 -10.34 -2.15 0.88
C CYS A 239 -10.13 -1.44 2.22
N ASP A 240 -11.09 -1.65 3.12
CA ASP A 240 -10.95 -1.32 4.53
C ASP A 240 -10.00 -2.34 5.17
N ARG A 241 -8.83 -1.85 5.58
CA ARG A 241 -7.78 -2.65 6.18
C ARG A 241 -8.23 -3.33 7.47
N LEU A 242 -8.95 -2.61 8.34
CA LEU A 242 -9.37 -3.14 9.64
C LEU A 242 -10.39 -4.26 9.47
N ALA A 243 -11.29 -4.11 8.49
CA ALA A 243 -12.23 -5.15 8.13
C ALA A 243 -11.53 -6.34 7.45
N PHE A 244 -10.56 -6.08 6.58
CA PHE A 244 -9.76 -7.10 5.91
C PHE A 244 -8.91 -7.94 6.89
N GLU A 245 -8.25 -7.30 7.85
CA GLU A 245 -7.38 -7.97 8.83
C GLU A 245 -8.17 -8.84 9.81
N LYS A 246 -9.46 -8.55 10.05
CA LYS A 246 -10.37 -9.39 10.87
C LYS A 246 -10.76 -10.71 10.18
N VAL A 247 -10.59 -10.82 8.87
CA VAL A 247 -10.92 -12.05 8.14
C VAL A 247 -9.72 -13.01 8.23
N PRO A 248 -9.94 -14.29 8.60
CA PRO A 248 -8.90 -15.30 8.60
C PRO A 248 -8.17 -15.35 7.25
N PRO A 249 -6.83 -15.48 7.21
CA PRO A 249 -6.04 -15.49 5.97
C PRO A 249 -6.65 -16.36 4.86
N THR A 250 -7.02 -17.60 5.21
CA THR A 250 -7.66 -18.61 4.35
C THR A 250 -9.02 -18.24 3.77
N MET A 251 -9.65 -17.18 4.27
CA MET A 251 -10.98 -16.74 3.86
C MET A 251 -11.00 -15.31 3.31
N ARG A 252 -9.86 -14.61 3.27
CA ARG A 252 -9.79 -13.21 2.80
C ARG A 252 -10.29 -13.07 1.37
N TRP A 253 -9.95 -14.00 0.50
CA TRP A 253 -10.47 -14.01 -0.86
C TRP A 253 -11.98 -14.24 -0.90
N THR A 254 -12.44 -15.37 -0.37
CA THR A 254 -13.81 -15.85 -0.52
C THR A 254 -14.83 -15.00 0.23
N ARG A 255 -14.46 -14.45 1.40
CA ARG A 255 -15.37 -13.66 2.25
C ARG A 255 -15.25 -12.16 2.09
N TYR A 256 -14.11 -11.65 1.61
CA TYR A 256 -13.87 -10.21 1.54
C TYR A 256 -13.64 -9.73 0.11
N LEU A 257 -12.56 -10.19 -0.54
CA LEU A 257 -12.13 -9.64 -1.83
C LEU A 257 -13.04 -10.02 -3.00
N ARG A 258 -13.75 -11.15 -2.92
CA ARG A 258 -14.71 -11.59 -3.97
C ARG A 258 -15.76 -10.52 -4.30
N ASN A 259 -16.17 -9.75 -3.30
CA ASN A 259 -17.20 -8.71 -3.44
C ASN A 259 -16.60 -7.29 -3.49
N ALA A 260 -15.27 -7.17 -3.48
CA ALA A 260 -14.61 -5.88 -3.51
C ALA A 260 -14.67 -5.27 -4.92
N GLU A 261 -14.95 -3.97 -4.97
CA GLU A 261 -15.04 -3.24 -6.24
C GLU A 261 -13.64 -2.96 -6.78
N ASN A 262 -13.43 -3.27 -8.07
CA ASN A 262 -12.22 -2.88 -8.77
C ASN A 262 -12.27 -1.39 -9.12
N VAL A 263 -11.21 -0.70 -8.77
CA VAL A 263 -10.96 0.69 -9.11
C VAL A 263 -10.13 0.72 -10.38
N TYR A 264 -10.63 1.38 -11.42
CA TYR A 264 -9.97 1.49 -12.71
C TYR A 264 -9.28 2.83 -12.86
N ILE A 265 -8.27 2.89 -13.73
CA ILE A 265 -7.53 4.10 -14.01
C ILE A 265 -7.79 4.49 -15.46
N ASN A 266 -8.27 5.71 -15.67
CA ASN A 266 -8.46 6.25 -17.00
C ASN A 266 -7.09 6.31 -17.72
N SER A 267 -7.01 5.70 -18.90
CA SER A 267 -5.74 5.54 -19.60
C SER A 267 -5.14 6.85 -20.12
N TYR A 268 -5.95 7.91 -20.24
CA TYR A 268 -5.55 9.22 -20.78
C TYR A 268 -5.34 10.26 -19.70
N THR A 269 -6.21 10.30 -18.68
CA THR A 269 -6.14 11.30 -17.60
C THR A 269 -5.34 10.79 -16.40
N GLY A 270 -5.23 9.48 -16.21
CA GLY A 270 -4.64 8.89 -15.01
C GLY A 270 -5.55 9.00 -13.77
N GLU A 271 -6.78 9.49 -13.95
CA GLU A 271 -7.75 9.60 -12.86
C GLU A 271 -8.38 8.26 -12.54
N VAL A 272 -8.70 8.10 -11.27
CA VAL A 272 -9.45 6.94 -10.78
C VAL A 272 -10.90 7.04 -11.23
N VAL A 273 -11.41 5.99 -11.87
CA VAL A 273 -12.79 5.86 -12.33
C VAL A 273 -13.42 4.59 -11.77
N ASN A 274 -14.70 4.70 -11.37
CA ASN A 274 -15.53 3.55 -11.07
C ASN A 274 -16.17 3.04 -12.36
N LYS A 275 -16.42 1.73 -12.43
CA LYS A 275 -17.16 1.13 -13.53
C LYS A 275 -18.67 1.22 -13.29
#